data_AF-A0A1Q7LMY1-F1
#
_entry.id   AF-A0A1Q7LMY1-F1
#
_cell.length_a   1.000
_cell.length_b   1.000
_cell.length_c   1.000
_cell.angle_alpha   90.00
_cell.angle_beta   90.00
_cell.angle_gamma   90.00
#
_symmetry.space_group_name_H-M   'P 1'
#
loop_
_entity.id
_entity.type
_entity.pdbx_description
1 polymer ?
#
loop_
_entity_poly.entity_id
_entity_poly.type
_entity_poly.pdbx_seq_one_letter_code
_entity_poly.pdbx_strand_id
1 'polypeptide(L)'
;MSADLQDLRRVVGAVTRLRGETVKHVTVRSDVRHVKVEFDSGLILLISAERDAQGRPRLEVDVVEAAQDSGSTLKQQIEVRFD
;
A
#
# COMPACT_ATOMS: atom_id res chain seq x y z
N MET A 1 -20.32 -16.10 2.61
CA MET A 1 -20.74 -14.77 2.16
C MET A 1 -20.36 -13.67 3.18
N SER A 2 -19.28 -13.83 3.95
CA SER A 2 -18.89 -12.93 5.05
C SER A 2 -17.50 -12.30 4.88
N ALA A 3 -16.60 -12.90 4.08
CA ALA A 3 -15.24 -12.42 3.89
C ALA A 3 -15.20 -11.01 3.26
N ASP A 4 -15.98 -10.78 2.20
CA ASP A 4 -15.97 -9.50 1.48
C ASP A 4 -16.44 -8.31 2.34
N LEU A 5 -17.37 -8.55 3.26
CA LEU A 5 -17.90 -7.49 4.12
C LEU A 5 -16.95 -7.17 5.29
N GLN A 6 -16.22 -8.17 5.78
CA GLN A 6 -15.17 -7.97 6.78
C GLN A 6 -13.97 -7.23 6.17
N ASP A 7 -13.56 -7.60 4.96
CA ASP A 7 -12.52 -6.91 4.20
C ASP A 7 -12.93 -5.45 3.94
N LEU A 8 -14.17 -5.21 3.51
CA LEU A 8 -14.66 -3.84 3.31
C LEU A 8 -14.63 -3.02 4.60
N ARG A 9 -15.05 -3.58 5.74
CA ARG A 9 -14.97 -2.90 7.03
C ARG A 9 -13.53 -2.56 7.43
N ARG A 10 -12.58 -3.46 7.17
CA ARG A 10 -11.16 -3.23 7.40
C ARG A 10 -10.67 -2.03 6.58
N VAL A 11 -10.97 -2.02 5.28
CA VAL A 11 -10.60 -0.94 4.36
C VAL A 11 -11.21 0.39 4.79
N VAL A 12 -12.52 0.41 5.09
CA VAL A 12 -13.20 1.64 5.53
C VAL A 12 -12.59 2.18 6.83
N GLY A 13 -12.31 1.31 7.81
CA GLY A 13 -11.66 1.70 9.06
C GLY A 13 -10.27 2.29 8.83
N ALA A 14 -9.47 1.65 7.97
CA ALA A 14 -8.13 2.09 7.61
C ALA A 14 -8.15 3.46 6.89
N VAL A 15 -8.99 3.61 5.86
CA VAL A 15 -9.11 4.86 5.08
C VAL A 15 -9.68 6.01 5.91
N THR A 16 -10.57 5.72 6.86
CA THR A 16 -11.12 6.77 7.76
C THR A 16 -10.01 7.45 8.58
N ARG A 17 -8.93 6.73 8.93
CA ARG A 17 -7.77 7.30 9.64
C ARG A 17 -7.02 8.35 8.81
N LEU A 18 -7.19 8.36 7.49
CA LEU A 18 -6.53 9.30 6.58
C LEU A 18 -7.27 10.63 6.45
N ARG A 19 -8.42 10.81 7.12
CA ARG A 19 -9.22 12.02 6.99
C ARG A 19 -8.46 13.23 7.54
N GLY A 20 -8.20 14.20 6.66
CA GLY A 20 -7.49 15.43 7.02
C GLY A 20 -5.96 15.31 6.91
N GLU A 21 -5.45 14.15 6.49
CA GLU A 21 -4.03 13.96 6.21
C GLU A 21 -3.61 14.69 4.93
N THR A 22 -2.43 15.30 4.96
CA THR A 22 -1.80 15.92 3.80
C THR A 22 -0.94 14.89 3.07
N VAL A 23 -1.09 14.81 1.74
CA VAL A 23 -0.25 13.95 0.91
C VAL A 23 1.15 14.55 0.79
N LYS A 24 2.15 13.77 1.20
CA LYS A 24 3.57 14.10 1.10
C LYS A 24 4.18 13.65 -0.22
N HIS A 25 3.89 12.41 -0.63
CA HIS A 25 4.44 11.84 -1.86
C HIS A 25 3.52 10.77 -2.45
N VAL A 26 3.54 10.63 -3.78
CA VAL A 26 2.81 9.58 -4.50
C VAL A 26 3.77 8.87 -5.44
N THR A 27 3.82 7.54 -5.33
CA THR A 27 4.59 6.68 -6.24
C THR A 27 3.67 5.69 -6.91
N VAL A 28 3.74 5.62 -8.24
CA VAL A 28 3.05 4.60 -9.05
C VAL A 28 4.11 3.68 -9.64
N ARG A 29 3.99 2.36 -9.41
CA ARG A 29 4.88 1.39 -10.08
C ARG A 29 4.62 1.40 -11.59
N SER A 30 5.65 1.16 -12.39
CA SER A 30 5.58 1.18 -13.86
C SER A 30 4.61 0.15 -14.46
N ASP A 31 4.29 -0.92 -13.72
CA ASP A 31 3.29 -1.93 -14.10
C ASP A 31 1.86 -1.53 -13.73
N VAL A 32 1.67 -0.34 -13.14
CA VAL A 32 0.39 0.21 -12.65
C VAL A 32 -0.31 -0.72 -11.64
N ARG A 33 0.43 -1.70 -11.09
CA ARG A 33 -0.14 -2.63 -10.11
C ARG A 33 -0.12 -2.10 -8.71
N HIS A 34 0.69 -1.07 -8.43
CA HIS A 34 0.82 -0.52 -7.10
C HIS A 34 0.82 0.99 -7.12
N VAL A 35 0.03 1.58 -6.23
CA VAL A 35 0.07 3.00 -5.88
C VAL A 35 0.39 3.10 -4.40
N LYS A 36 1.46 3.81 -4.09
CA LYS A 36 1.86 4.16 -2.73
C LYS A 36 1.61 5.66 -2.53
N VAL A 37 0.86 6.01 -1.49
CA VAL A 37 0.64 7.40 -1.06
C VAL A 37 1.18 7.54 0.34
N GLU A 38 2.16 8.43 0.51
CA GLU A 38 2.75 8.77 1.80
C GLU A 38 2.12 10.08 2.30
N PHE A 39 1.75 10.11 3.57
CA PHE A 39 1.18 11.27 4.24
C PHE A 39 2.19 11.91 5.19
N ASP A 40 2.00 13.17 5.54
CA ASP A 40 2.91 13.91 6.45
C ASP A 40 2.98 13.28 7.86
N SER A 41 1.90 12.64 8.32
CA SER A 41 1.89 11.86 9.57
C SER A 41 2.82 10.64 9.56
N GLY A 42 3.34 10.24 8.40
CA GLY A 42 4.05 8.98 8.20
C GLY A 42 3.11 7.80 7.93
N LEU A 43 1.80 8.01 7.81
CA LEU A 43 0.92 6.97 7.27
C LEU A 43 1.21 6.71 5.79
N ILE A 44 1.01 5.48 5.37
CA ILE A 44 1.17 5.03 3.99
C ILE A 44 -0.10 4.30 3.58
N LEU A 45 -0.76 4.79 2.54
CA LEU A 45 -1.81 4.08 1.82
C LEU A 45 -1.17 3.30 0.67
N LEU A 46 -1.37 1.99 0.66
CA LEU A 46 -0.98 1.11 -0.43
C LEU A 46 -2.25 0.60 -1.14
N ILE A 47 -2.29 0.79 -2.45
CA ILE A 47 -3.33 0.24 -3.33
C ILE A 47 -2.65 -0.72 -4.29
N SER A 48 -3.07 -1.99 -4.26
CA SER A 48 -2.55 -3.05 -5.12
C SER A 48 -3.64 -3.56 -6.06
N ALA A 49 -3.34 -3.73 -7.33
CA ALA A 49 -4.21 -4.38 -8.30
C ALA A 49 -3.76 -5.84 -8.49
N GLU A 50 -4.56 -6.75 -7.96
CA GLU A 50 -4.35 -8.19 -8.05
C GLU A 50 -5.40 -8.84 -8.95
N ARG A 51 -5.23 -10.14 -9.21
CA ARG A 51 -6.28 -10.98 -9.81
C ARG A 51 -6.74 -11.97 -8.76
N ASP A 52 -8.06 -12.11 -8.61
CA ASP A 52 -8.63 -13.16 -7.77
C ASP A 52 -8.41 -14.56 -8.38
N ALA A 53 -8.88 -15.60 -7.67
CA ALA A 53 -8.78 -16.99 -8.12
C ALA A 53 -9.49 -17.26 -9.47
N GLN A 54 -10.36 -16.36 -9.91
CA GLN A 54 -11.10 -16.44 -11.18
C GLN A 54 -10.46 -15.55 -12.27
N GLY A 55 -9.32 -14.94 -11.97
CA GLY A 55 -8.61 -14.04 -12.88
C GLY A 55 -9.21 -12.64 -12.98
N ARG A 56 -10.23 -12.31 -12.18
CA ARG A 56 -10.88 -10.99 -12.20
C ARG A 56 -10.00 -9.98 -11.47
N PRO A 57 -9.91 -8.74 -11.96
CA PRO A 57 -9.17 -7.70 -11.26
C PRO A 57 -9.80 -7.44 -9.88
N ARG A 58 -8.96 -7.41 -8.85
CA ARG A 58 -9.30 -7.07 -7.46
C ARG A 58 -8.37 -5.97 -7.00
N LEU A 59 -8.91 -4.98 -6.29
CA LEU A 59 -8.09 -4.00 -5.59
C LEU A 59 -7.94 -4.41 -4.13
N GLU A 60 -6.71 -4.42 -3.66
CA GLU A 60 -6.38 -4.49 -2.24
C GLU A 60 -5.95 -3.11 -1.77
N VAL A 61 -6.41 -2.74 -0.57
CA VAL A 61 -6.18 -1.41 0.00
C VAL A 61 -5.79 -1.60 1.46
N ASP A 62 -4.60 -1.12 1.80
CA ASP A 62 -4.09 -1.17 3.17
C ASP A 62 -3.53 0.19 3.59
N VAL A 63 -3.66 0.51 4.87
CA VAL A 63 -3.03 1.68 5.50
C VAL A 63 -2.08 1.16 6.56
N VAL A 64 -0.80 1.48 6.39
CA VAL A 64 0.27 1.08 7.30
C VAL A 64 0.98 2.32 7.81
N GLU A 65 1.61 2.20 8.97
CA GLU A 65 2.54 3.21 9.46
C GLU A 65 3.87 3.01 8.75
N ALA A 66 4.50 4.10 8.30
CA ALA A 66 5.88 4.04 7.86
C ALA A 66 6.71 3.47 9.02
N ALA A 67 7.55 2.48 8.71
CA ALA A 67 8.57 2.07 9.66
C ALA A 67 9.33 3.34 10.05
N GLN A 68 9.30 3.70 11.33
CA GLN A 68 10.13 4.79 11.81
C GLN A 68 11.55 4.40 11.47
N ASP A 69 12.19 5.17 10.57
CA ASP A 69 13.61 5.07 10.23
C ASP A 69 14.41 5.27 11.52
N SER A 70 14.53 4.21 12.32
CA SER A 70 15.50 4.11 13.39
C SER A 70 16.83 3.82 12.72
N GLY A 71 17.38 4.86 12.07
CA GLY A 71 18.73 4.85 11.54
C GLY A 71 18.81 4.71 10.03
N SER A 72 19.24 5.80 9.39
CA SER A 72 20.11 5.81 8.21
C SER A 72 20.98 4.54 8.10
N THR A 73 20.58 3.56 7.29
CA THR A 73 21.39 2.70 6.41
C THR A 73 20.55 1.50 6.04
N LEU A 74 20.28 1.32 4.74
CA LEU A 74 20.02 0.08 4.00
C LEU A 74 19.05 0.37 2.84
N LYS A 75 19.53 1.16 1.88
CA LYS A 75 19.20 0.90 0.48
C LYS A 75 19.72 -0.51 0.17
N GLN A 76 18.97 -1.55 0.47
CA GLN A 76 19.21 -2.88 -0.09
C GLN A 76 18.75 -2.87 -1.54
N GLN A 77 19.59 -2.30 -2.41
CA GLN A 77 19.54 -2.64 -3.84
C GLN A 77 19.90 -4.12 -3.94
N ILE A 78 18.93 -4.95 -4.30
CA ILE A 78 19.17 -6.34 -4.67
C ILE A 78 19.84 -6.31 -6.05
N GLU A 79 21.13 -6.59 -6.09
CA GLU A 79 21.87 -6.81 -7.33
C GLU A 79 21.56 -8.24 -7.82
N VAL A 80 20.73 -8.36 -8.86
CA VAL A 80 20.43 -9.64 -9.50
C VAL A 80 21.49 -9.89 -10.58
N ARG A 81 22.30 -10.94 -10.40
CA ARG A 81 23.16 -11.46 -11.47
C ARG A 81 22.36 -12.50 -12.25
N PHE A 82 22.35 -12.36 -13.57
CA PHE A 82 21.86 -13.39 -14.49
C PHE A 82 23.07 -14.20 -14.94
N ASP A 83 23.17 -15.44 -14.48
CA ASP A 83 23.95 -16.52 -15.06
C ASP A 83 23.06 -17.47 -15.89
#